data_AF-A0A948HXM8-F1
#
_entry.id   AF-A0A948HXM8-F1
#
_cell.length_a   1.000
_cell.length_b   1.000
_cell.length_c   1.000
_cell.angle_alpha   90.00
_cell.angle_beta   90.00
_cell.angle_gamma   90.00
#
_symmetry.space_group_name_H-M   'P 1'
#
loop_
_entity.id
_entity.type
_entity.pdbx_description
1 polymer ?
#
loop_
_entity_poly.entity_id
_entity_poly.type
_entity_poly.pdbx_seq_one_letter_code
_entity_poly.pdbx_strand_id
1 'polypeptide(L)'
;MELDYLCIDIETYNVGSKPSPYTDNILMVSYVTADTAGVIVGGDWPDWLLGMLRDDKVLKIIQNSSFEAMFILHNYGIKIRNVWDTLAVERLLVAGDNISCALVDIVRRRLGKFLDKSLRDVISTGVIDEKTKQYCLDDSLVLFPIYEQQQKEIRSRNQEYVVELECLMSVMSGEIEYHGIGFDKKLWRSYVPILEKKRRDAERKVWDFLGFSYCDNLFGESTGALSLTCGSKVLEALSKKGIKLNDYKSETLQEYFYRNPGSLKGRIVSTILDYKRWDKALGWNYPKYIEPKTGRIHSSFNSQGTATFRFSSSKPNLQQVVKPYEDINFRHLFVASPGKVFVGGDYSQIELRILADLTGEQHYIDSFTKGT
;
A
#
# COMPACT_ATOMS: atom_id res chain seq x y z
N MET A 1 -0.91 -35.32 18.20
CA MET A 1 0.31 -34.86 17.52
C MET A 1 0.64 -33.50 18.10
N GLU A 2 1.80 -33.34 18.71
CA GLU A 2 2.32 -32.00 19.02
C GLU A 2 2.39 -31.20 17.72
N LEU A 3 1.89 -29.96 17.78
CA LEU A 3 1.94 -29.04 16.66
C LEU A 3 3.37 -28.51 16.55
N ASP A 4 4.04 -28.77 15.43
CA ASP A 4 5.34 -28.17 15.16
C ASP A 4 5.13 -26.73 14.68
N TYR A 5 5.80 -25.78 15.33
CA TYR A 5 5.62 -24.35 15.08
C TYR A 5 6.91 -23.56 15.24
N LEU A 6 6.93 -22.42 14.55
CA LEU A 6 7.98 -21.41 14.62
C LEU A 6 7.34 -20.04 14.74
N CYS A 7 7.44 -19.42 15.92
CA CYS A 7 7.27 -17.98 16.03
C CYS A 7 8.56 -17.30 15.58
N ILE A 8 8.46 -16.26 14.76
CA ILE A 8 9.63 -15.54 14.25
C ILE A 8 9.32 -14.05 14.10
N ASP A 9 10.29 -13.22 14.48
CA ASP A 9 10.25 -11.77 14.33
C ASP A 9 11.63 -11.27 13.90
N ILE A 10 11.66 -10.39 12.90
CA ILE A 10 12.90 -9.91 12.26
C ILE A 10 13.09 -8.44 12.60
N GLU A 11 14.24 -8.12 13.17
CA GLU A 11 14.63 -6.75 13.44
C GLU A 11 15.69 -6.28 12.46
N THR A 12 15.51 -5.06 11.95
CA THR A 12 16.33 -4.51 10.87
C THR A 12 16.88 -3.14 11.24
N TYR A 13 18.04 -2.83 10.69
CA TYR A 13 18.58 -1.48 10.75
C TYR A 13 18.06 -0.69 9.56
N ASN A 14 17.07 0.17 9.80
CA ASN A 14 16.44 0.96 8.75
C ASN A 14 17.11 2.32 8.59
N VAL A 15 17.73 2.55 7.43
CA VAL A 15 18.39 3.83 7.08
C VAL A 15 17.43 4.76 6.32
N GLY A 16 16.25 4.27 5.94
CA GLY A 16 15.30 4.94 5.06
C GLY A 16 13.94 5.28 5.69
N SER A 17 13.08 5.89 4.87
CA SER A 17 11.70 6.25 5.26
C SER A 17 10.69 5.08 5.22
N LYS A 18 11.14 3.93 4.70
CA LYS A 18 10.39 2.70 4.52
C LYS A 18 11.39 1.54 4.57
N PRO A 19 11.10 0.46 5.32
CA PRO A 19 11.97 -0.70 5.32
C PRO A 19 12.09 -1.32 3.91
N SER A 20 13.30 -1.72 3.53
CA SER A 20 13.61 -2.31 2.23
C SER A 20 14.67 -3.39 2.42
N PRO A 21 14.44 -4.64 1.97
CA PRO A 21 15.40 -5.71 2.12
C PRO A 21 16.66 -5.47 1.30
N TYR A 22 16.60 -4.54 0.34
CA TYR A 22 17.74 -4.17 -0.48
C TYR A 22 18.68 -3.22 0.27
N THR A 23 18.17 -2.31 1.09
CA THR A 23 18.99 -1.29 1.77
C THR A 23 19.27 -1.64 3.22
N ASP A 24 18.37 -2.35 3.87
CA ASP A 24 18.41 -2.62 5.29
C ASP A 24 19.00 -4.00 5.55
N ASN A 25 19.80 -4.09 6.61
CA ASN A 25 20.36 -5.37 7.05
C ASN A 25 19.53 -5.93 8.20
N ILE A 26 19.37 -7.25 8.21
CA ILE A 26 18.85 -7.97 9.37
C ILE A 26 19.86 -7.81 10.51
N LEU A 27 19.43 -7.16 11.59
CA LEU A 27 20.23 -7.03 12.80
C LEU A 27 20.14 -8.28 13.66
N MET A 28 18.91 -8.75 13.85
CA MET A 28 18.64 -9.94 14.63
C MET A 28 17.31 -10.57 14.22
N VAL A 29 17.16 -11.83 14.60
CA VAL A 29 15.89 -12.55 14.51
C VAL A 29 15.62 -13.19 15.86
N SER A 30 14.43 -12.97 16.41
CA SER A 30 13.96 -13.73 17.56
C SER A 30 13.11 -14.91 17.08
N TYR A 31 13.20 -16.02 17.78
CA TYR A 31 12.45 -17.23 17.45
C TYR A 31 11.93 -17.93 18.71
N VAL A 32 10.80 -18.61 18.56
CA VAL A 32 10.23 -19.52 19.56
C VAL A 32 9.70 -20.75 18.87
N THR A 33 10.06 -21.91 19.39
CA THR A 33 9.60 -23.24 18.96
C THR A 33 9.05 -23.99 20.17
N ALA A 34 8.57 -25.22 19.97
CA ALA A 34 8.15 -26.07 21.09
C ALA A 34 9.28 -26.35 22.09
N ASP A 35 10.52 -26.49 21.61
CA ASP A 35 11.66 -26.95 22.42
C ASP A 35 12.57 -25.83 22.90
N THR A 36 12.63 -24.71 22.17
CA THR A 36 13.61 -23.65 22.39
C THR A 36 13.12 -22.28 21.96
N ALA A 37 13.68 -21.24 22.59
CA ALA A 37 13.45 -19.84 22.28
C ALA A 37 14.78 -19.09 22.36
N GLY A 38 14.98 -18.08 21.51
CA GLY A 38 16.23 -17.34 21.51
C GLY A 38 16.28 -16.22 20.48
N VAL A 39 17.45 -15.58 20.41
CA VAL A 39 17.75 -14.50 19.47
C VAL A 39 19.05 -14.82 18.75
N ILE A 40 19.05 -14.65 17.44
CA ILE A 40 20.23 -14.77 16.58
C ILE A 40 20.60 -13.37 16.11
N VAL A 41 21.84 -12.96 16.39
CA VAL A 41 22.34 -11.61 16.07
C VAL A 41 23.26 -11.68 14.86
N GLY A 42 22.88 -11.01 13.77
CA GLY A 42 23.61 -10.99 12.51
C GLY A 42 23.92 -12.37 11.94
N GLY A 43 24.76 -12.39 10.90
CA GLY A 43 25.24 -13.62 10.27
C GLY A 43 24.19 -14.44 9.54
N ASP A 44 24.60 -15.61 9.07
CA ASP A 44 23.70 -16.59 8.46
C ASP A 44 22.89 -17.32 9.53
N TRP A 45 21.61 -17.54 9.24
CA TRP A 45 20.74 -18.31 10.13
C TRP A 45 21.11 -19.80 10.09
N PRO A 46 21.01 -20.52 11.22
CA PRO A 46 21.39 -21.92 11.30
C PRO A 46 20.48 -22.81 10.46
N ASP A 47 21.02 -23.92 9.97
CA ASP A 47 20.32 -24.83 9.05
C ASP A 47 19.00 -25.36 9.59
N TRP A 48 18.89 -25.58 10.90
CA TRP A 48 17.63 -26.03 11.51
C TRP A 48 16.52 -24.99 11.37
N LEU A 49 16.82 -23.69 11.55
CA LEU A 49 15.86 -22.60 11.41
C LEU A 49 15.44 -22.45 9.94
N LEU A 50 16.42 -22.49 9.04
CA LEU A 50 16.14 -22.47 7.59
C LEU A 50 15.35 -23.71 7.15
N GLY A 51 15.57 -24.86 7.78
CA GLY A 51 14.80 -26.08 7.59
C GLY A 51 13.33 -25.89 7.96
N MET A 52 13.05 -25.35 9.15
CA MET A 52 11.69 -25.05 9.60
C MET A 52 10.98 -24.03 8.69
N LEU A 53 11.69 -23.01 8.22
CA LEU A 53 11.13 -22.01 7.30
C LEU A 53 10.74 -22.61 5.93
N ARG A 54 11.49 -23.63 5.46
CA ARG A 54 11.23 -24.32 4.19
C ARG A 54 10.16 -25.40 4.29
N ASP A 55 9.91 -25.96 5.48
CA ASP A 55 8.95 -27.06 5.64
C ASP A 55 7.52 -26.52 5.75
N ASP A 56 6.71 -26.75 4.71
CA ASP A 56 5.31 -26.33 4.65
C ASP A 56 4.42 -26.98 5.75
N LYS A 57 4.89 -28.03 6.43
CA LYS A 57 4.17 -28.65 7.55
C LYS A 57 4.31 -27.88 8.85
N VAL A 58 5.42 -27.15 9.03
CA VAL A 58 5.67 -26.32 10.21
C VAL A 58 4.80 -25.07 10.13
N LEU A 59 4.06 -24.78 11.20
CA LEU A 59 3.27 -23.55 11.31
C LEU A 59 4.17 -22.37 11.66
N LYS A 60 4.23 -21.34 10.82
CA LYS A 60 4.96 -20.10 11.13
C LYS A 60 3.99 -19.10 11.72
N ILE A 61 4.22 -18.65 12.95
CA ILE A 61 3.37 -17.67 13.62
C ILE A 61 4.10 -16.33 13.62
N ILE A 62 3.54 -15.34 12.95
CA ILE A 62 4.23 -14.07 12.65
C ILE A 62 3.25 -12.92 12.86
N GLN A 63 3.72 -11.78 13.37
CA GLN A 63 2.95 -10.55 13.35
C GLN A 63 3.32 -9.75 12.10
N ASN A 64 2.39 -9.54 11.16
CA ASN A 64 2.63 -8.81 9.89
C ASN A 64 3.59 -9.52 8.91
N SER A 65 3.27 -10.78 8.58
CA SER A 65 4.08 -11.69 7.75
C SER A 65 4.55 -11.15 6.40
N SER A 66 3.92 -10.10 5.85
CA SER A 66 4.39 -9.41 4.64
C SER A 66 5.83 -8.91 4.77
N PHE A 67 6.23 -8.45 5.95
CA PHE A 67 7.57 -7.95 6.21
C PHE A 67 8.59 -9.08 6.26
N GLU A 68 8.33 -10.11 7.06
CA GLU A 68 9.23 -11.24 7.26
C GLU A 68 9.40 -12.03 5.97
N ALA A 69 8.30 -12.27 5.24
CA ALA A 69 8.34 -12.96 3.96
C ALA A 69 9.27 -12.26 2.96
N MET A 70 9.23 -10.93 2.90
CA MET A 70 10.08 -10.14 2.02
C MET A 70 11.57 -10.27 2.38
N PHE A 71 11.92 -10.16 3.66
CA PHE A 71 13.32 -10.28 4.11
C PHE A 71 13.85 -11.71 3.99
N ILE A 72 13.05 -12.73 4.32
CA ILE A 72 13.41 -14.14 4.19
C ILE A 72 13.63 -14.51 2.73
N LEU A 73 12.76 -14.04 1.83
CA LEU A 73 12.91 -14.28 0.40
C LEU A 73 14.18 -13.63 -0.17
N HIS A 74 14.49 -12.40 0.26
CA HIS A 74 15.69 -11.70 -0.22
C HIS A 74 16.98 -12.38 0.22
N ASN A 75 17.10 -12.71 1.50
CA ASN A 75 18.36 -13.18 2.09
C ASN A 75 18.60 -14.68 1.86
N TYR A 76 17.54 -15.49 1.84
CA TYR A 76 17.65 -16.95 1.82
C TYR A 76 16.98 -17.61 0.62
N GLY A 77 16.26 -16.85 -0.22
CA GLY A 77 15.52 -17.41 -1.36
C GLY A 77 14.35 -18.31 -0.96
N ILE A 78 13.92 -18.25 0.31
CA ILE A 78 12.86 -19.11 0.87
C ILE A 78 11.51 -18.40 0.71
N LYS A 79 10.53 -19.12 0.20
CA LYS A 79 9.12 -18.70 0.20
C LYS A 79 8.40 -19.42 1.32
N ILE A 80 8.06 -18.71 2.37
CA ILE A 80 7.37 -19.30 3.52
C ILE A 80 5.91 -19.63 3.18
N ARG A 81 5.42 -20.73 3.74
CA ARG A 81 4.04 -21.22 3.64
C ARG A 81 3.59 -21.73 5.01
N ASN A 82 2.29 -22.01 5.13
CA ASN A 82 1.62 -22.39 6.39
C ASN A 82 1.90 -21.35 7.48
N VAL A 83 1.40 -20.13 7.24
CA VAL A 83 1.64 -18.97 8.10
C VAL A 83 0.36 -18.61 8.83
N TRP A 84 0.47 -18.35 10.12
CA TRP A 84 -0.53 -17.66 10.91
C TRP A 84 -0.07 -16.23 11.17
N ASP A 85 -0.67 -15.28 10.48
CA ASP A 85 -0.39 -13.87 10.67
C ASP A 85 -1.30 -13.29 11.75
N THR A 86 -0.77 -13.06 12.96
CA THR A 86 -1.55 -12.61 14.12
C THR A 86 -2.20 -11.24 13.88
N LEU A 87 -1.59 -10.38 13.05
CA LEU A 87 -2.18 -9.10 12.63
C LEU A 87 -3.38 -9.34 11.70
N ALA A 88 -3.20 -10.22 10.72
CA ALA A 88 -4.24 -10.57 9.74
C ALA A 88 -5.48 -11.12 10.40
N VAL A 89 -5.27 -12.11 11.27
CA VAL A 89 -6.35 -12.80 11.95
C VAL A 89 -7.07 -11.87 12.92
N GLU A 90 -6.33 -11.00 13.63
CA GLU A 90 -6.98 -10.02 14.49
C GLU A 90 -7.86 -9.07 13.70
N ARG A 91 -7.37 -8.54 12.57
CA ARG A 91 -8.15 -7.63 11.71
C ARG A 91 -9.42 -8.29 11.19
N LEU A 92 -9.38 -9.58 10.89
CA LEU A 92 -10.58 -10.34 10.52
C LEU A 92 -11.56 -10.45 11.70
N LEU A 93 -11.06 -10.76 12.90
CA LEU A 93 -11.89 -10.96 14.09
C LEU A 93 -12.60 -9.70 14.55
N VAL A 94 -11.95 -8.54 14.38
CA VAL A 94 -12.50 -7.20 14.72
C VAL A 94 -12.99 -6.42 13.50
N ALA A 95 -13.15 -7.09 12.35
CA ALA A 95 -13.56 -6.44 11.11
C ALA A 95 -14.89 -5.69 11.29
N GLY A 96 -14.89 -4.40 10.94
CA GLY A 96 -16.03 -3.50 11.14
C GLY A 96 -15.96 -2.64 12.40
N ASP A 97 -15.10 -3.02 13.36
CA ASP A 97 -14.85 -2.23 14.56
C ASP A 97 -13.61 -1.34 14.39
N ASN A 98 -13.61 -0.17 15.04
CA ASN A 98 -12.45 0.73 15.04
C ASN A 98 -11.45 0.33 16.14
N ILE A 99 -10.97 -0.91 16.07
CA ILE A 99 -10.11 -1.53 17.09
C ILE A 99 -8.67 -1.66 16.55
N SER A 100 -7.69 -1.17 17.31
CA SER A 100 -6.27 -1.30 16.94
C SER A 100 -5.84 -2.77 16.94
N CYS A 101 -5.07 -3.16 15.92
CA CYS A 101 -4.50 -4.50 15.78
C CYS A 101 -2.97 -4.51 15.90
N ALA A 102 -2.37 -3.44 16.46
CA ALA A 102 -0.95 -3.47 16.78
C ALA A 102 -0.66 -4.54 17.85
N LEU A 103 0.51 -5.18 17.79
CA LEU A 103 0.86 -6.30 18.69
C LEU A 103 0.61 -5.97 20.16
N VAL A 104 1.04 -4.79 20.61
CA VAL A 104 0.85 -4.34 22.01
C VAL A 104 -0.62 -4.24 22.41
N ASP A 105 -1.50 -3.84 21.50
CA ASP A 105 -2.94 -3.77 21.78
C ASP A 105 -3.57 -5.18 21.79
N ILE A 106 -3.12 -6.07 20.92
CA ILE A 106 -3.53 -7.49 20.91
C ILE A 106 -3.11 -8.16 22.21
N VAL A 107 -1.84 -8.02 22.60
CA VAL A 107 -1.30 -8.58 23.85
C VAL A 107 -2.08 -8.08 25.06
N ARG A 108 -2.40 -6.78 25.11
CA ARG A 108 -3.20 -6.22 26.19
C ARG A 108 -4.60 -6.81 26.23
N ARG A 109 -5.30 -6.90 25.10
CA ARG A 109 -6.69 -7.42 25.04
C ARG A 109 -6.78 -8.92 25.30
N ARG A 110 -5.89 -9.70 24.70
CA ARG A 110 -5.94 -11.17 24.70
C ARG A 110 -5.21 -11.78 25.89
N LEU A 111 -4.04 -11.25 26.25
CA LEU A 111 -3.17 -11.82 27.28
C LEU A 111 -3.22 -11.05 28.61
N GLY A 112 -3.80 -9.83 28.63
CA GLY A 112 -3.80 -8.98 29.83
C GLY A 112 -2.40 -8.49 30.24
N LYS A 113 -1.42 -8.58 29.32
CA LYS A 113 -0.02 -8.18 29.55
C LYS A 113 0.27 -6.83 28.91
N PHE A 114 1.36 -6.20 29.34
CA PHE A 114 1.90 -4.99 28.71
C PHE A 114 3.23 -5.33 28.06
N LEU A 115 3.39 -4.98 26.79
CA LEU A 115 4.69 -4.94 26.12
C LEU A 115 5.28 -3.54 26.29
N ASP A 116 6.55 -3.49 26.67
CA ASP A 116 7.31 -2.26 26.62
C ASP A 116 7.46 -1.81 25.16
N LYS A 117 7.54 -0.51 24.90
CA LYS A 117 7.85 0.07 23.58
C LYS A 117 9.11 0.95 23.61
N SER A 118 9.69 1.13 24.79
CA SER A 118 10.75 2.12 25.03
C SER A 118 12.04 1.83 24.23
N LEU A 119 12.27 0.57 23.84
CA LEU A 119 13.50 0.13 23.19
C LEU A 119 13.42 0.02 21.67
N ARG A 120 12.24 0.19 21.06
CA ARG A 120 12.06 0.04 19.60
C ARG A 120 12.91 1.02 18.79
N ASP A 121 12.92 2.28 19.22
CA ASP A 121 13.70 3.33 18.55
C ASP A 121 15.21 3.12 18.76
N VAL A 122 15.61 2.48 19.87
CA VAL A 122 17.00 2.17 20.20
C VAL A 122 17.54 1.05 19.30
N ILE A 123 16.76 -0.01 19.05
CA ILE A 123 17.12 -1.10 18.13
C ILE A 123 17.38 -0.55 16.72
N SER A 124 16.56 0.42 16.29
CA SER A 124 16.71 1.09 14.99
C SER A 124 18.02 1.89 14.86
N THR A 125 18.73 2.14 15.96
CA THR A 125 20.08 2.76 15.95
C THR A 125 21.23 1.75 15.84
N GLY A 126 20.93 0.45 15.84
CA GLY A 126 21.91 -0.63 15.73
C GLY A 126 22.54 -1.06 17.05
N VAL A 127 22.02 -0.59 18.20
CA VAL A 127 22.47 -1.02 19.52
C VAL A 127 21.94 -2.42 19.82
N ILE A 128 22.84 -3.35 20.13
CA ILE A 128 22.51 -4.73 20.49
C ILE A 128 23.12 -5.02 21.86
N ASP A 129 22.27 -5.05 22.87
CA ASP A 129 22.57 -5.40 24.26
C ASP A 129 21.58 -6.45 24.77
N GLU A 130 21.75 -6.92 26.01
CA GLU A 130 20.90 -7.97 26.54
C GLU A 130 19.43 -7.52 26.71
N LYS A 131 19.20 -6.22 26.94
CA LYS A 131 17.85 -5.66 27.09
C LYS A 131 17.10 -5.63 25.77
N THR A 132 17.76 -5.21 24.70
CA THR A 132 17.20 -5.20 23.35
C THR A 132 16.95 -6.62 22.84
N LYS A 133 17.86 -7.57 23.10
CA LYS A 133 17.59 -8.99 22.80
C LYS A 133 16.36 -9.52 23.55
N GLN A 134 16.26 -9.26 24.85
CA GLN A 134 15.11 -9.70 25.63
C GLN A 134 13.81 -9.08 25.13
N TYR A 135 13.84 -7.79 24.78
CA TYR A 135 12.71 -7.08 24.17
C TYR A 135 12.22 -7.78 22.90
N CYS A 136 13.13 -8.09 21.95
CA CYS A 136 12.75 -8.75 20.70
C CYS A 136 12.26 -10.19 20.94
N LEU A 137 12.81 -10.87 21.95
CA LEU A 137 12.35 -12.20 22.34
C LEU A 137 10.95 -12.16 22.94
N ASP A 138 10.64 -11.15 23.76
CA ASP A 138 9.32 -10.97 24.37
C ASP A 138 8.21 -10.79 23.30
N ASP A 139 8.51 -10.08 22.21
CA ASP A 139 7.60 -9.93 21.06
C ASP A 139 7.30 -11.27 20.38
N SER A 140 8.28 -12.18 20.26
CA SER A 140 8.06 -13.53 19.73
C SER A 140 7.39 -14.49 20.72
N LEU A 141 7.66 -14.37 22.02
CA LEU A 141 7.10 -15.23 23.08
C LEU A 141 5.59 -15.10 23.23
N VAL A 142 5.03 -13.94 22.88
CA VAL A 142 3.57 -13.71 22.96
C VAL A 142 2.80 -14.27 21.77
N LEU A 143 3.46 -14.60 20.65
CA LEU A 143 2.79 -14.97 19.40
C LEU A 143 2.03 -16.29 19.51
N PHE A 144 2.63 -17.34 20.09
CA PHE A 144 1.96 -18.63 20.24
C PHE A 144 0.71 -18.54 21.15
N PRO A 145 0.77 -17.92 22.35
CA PRO A 145 -0.43 -17.69 23.16
C PRO A 145 -1.53 -16.88 22.45
N ILE A 146 -1.17 -15.90 21.62
CA ILE A 146 -2.14 -15.14 20.80
C ILE A 146 -2.79 -16.08 19.77
N TYR A 147 -1.98 -16.84 19.04
CA TYR A 147 -2.45 -17.83 18.08
C TYR A 147 -3.45 -18.80 18.70
N GLU A 148 -3.17 -19.35 19.88
CA GLU A 148 -4.08 -20.30 20.54
C GLU A 148 -5.45 -19.68 20.83
N GLN A 149 -5.50 -18.43 21.27
CA GLN A 149 -6.76 -17.73 21.52
C GLN A 149 -7.49 -17.41 20.23
N GLN A 150 -6.78 -16.86 19.23
CA GLN A 150 -7.35 -16.54 17.93
C GLN A 150 -7.89 -17.79 17.23
N GLN A 151 -7.16 -18.91 17.25
CA GLN A 151 -7.58 -20.16 16.63
C GLN A 151 -8.86 -20.71 17.26
N LYS A 152 -8.98 -20.67 18.59
CA LYS A 152 -10.21 -21.11 19.29
C LYS A 152 -11.41 -20.26 18.87
N GLU A 153 -11.23 -18.96 18.75
CA GLU A 153 -12.28 -18.02 18.32
C GLU A 153 -12.65 -18.17 16.84
N ILE A 154 -11.67 -18.38 15.96
CA ILE A 154 -11.92 -18.61 14.54
C ILE A 154 -12.69 -19.92 14.30
N ARG A 155 -12.34 -20.98 15.03
CA ARG A 155 -13.06 -22.27 14.98
C ARG A 155 -14.51 -22.13 15.43
N SER A 156 -14.79 -21.33 16.46
CA SER A 156 -16.19 -21.12 16.88
C SER A 156 -17.01 -20.32 15.88
N ARG A 157 -16.36 -19.56 14.99
CA ARG A 157 -16.97 -18.77 13.91
C ARG A 157 -17.00 -19.50 12.55
N ASN A 158 -16.38 -20.67 12.41
CA ASN A 158 -16.20 -21.40 11.15
C ASN A 158 -15.52 -20.56 10.05
N GLN A 159 -14.46 -19.81 10.41
CA GLN A 159 -13.75 -18.88 9.52
C GLN A 159 -12.33 -19.35 9.13
N GLU A 160 -12.00 -20.62 9.34
CA GLU A 160 -10.66 -21.18 9.13
C GLU A 160 -10.15 -20.97 7.71
N TYR A 161 -11.01 -21.22 6.72
CA TYR A 161 -10.67 -21.04 5.30
C TYR A 161 -10.37 -19.56 4.96
N VAL A 162 -11.12 -18.63 5.54
CA VAL A 162 -10.90 -17.19 5.32
C VAL A 162 -9.57 -16.77 5.94
N VAL A 163 -9.25 -17.26 7.13
CA VAL A 163 -7.97 -17.01 7.79
C VAL A 163 -6.80 -17.56 6.97
N GLU A 164 -6.91 -18.79 6.47
CA GLU A 164 -5.88 -19.39 5.62
C GLU A 164 -5.59 -18.52 4.39
N LEU A 165 -6.66 -18.06 3.71
CA LEU A 165 -6.54 -17.14 2.58
C LEU A 165 -5.89 -15.82 2.99
N GLU A 166 -6.37 -15.14 4.03
CA GLU A 166 -5.86 -13.82 4.43
C GLU A 166 -4.40 -13.86 4.89
N CYS A 167 -4.00 -14.92 5.60
CA CYS A 167 -2.60 -15.16 5.97
C CYS A 167 -1.72 -15.39 4.73
N LEU A 168 -2.18 -16.21 3.78
CA LEU A 168 -1.48 -16.41 2.51
C LEU A 168 -1.34 -15.08 1.74
N MET A 169 -2.41 -14.27 1.69
CA MET A 169 -2.40 -12.98 1.00
C MET A 169 -1.46 -11.97 1.67
N SER A 170 -1.28 -12.04 2.99
CA SER A 170 -0.28 -11.23 3.71
C SER A 170 1.15 -11.57 3.27
N VAL A 171 1.50 -12.86 3.24
CA VAL A 171 2.81 -13.34 2.71
C VAL A 171 3.02 -12.90 1.26
N MET A 172 2.01 -13.09 0.41
CA MET A 172 2.07 -12.72 -1.00
C MET A 172 2.21 -11.21 -1.21
N SER A 173 1.66 -10.38 -0.31
CA SER A 173 1.86 -8.92 -0.34
C SER A 173 3.35 -8.57 -0.23
N GLY A 174 4.07 -9.24 0.68
CA GLY A 174 5.51 -9.14 0.83
C GLY A 174 6.27 -9.61 -0.41
N GLU A 175 5.87 -10.75 -1.00
CA GLU A 175 6.47 -11.24 -2.25
C GLU A 175 6.28 -10.26 -3.42
N ILE A 176 5.09 -9.67 -3.58
CA ILE A 176 4.80 -8.68 -4.63
C ILE A 176 5.65 -7.42 -4.44
N GLU A 177 5.70 -6.92 -3.20
CA GLU A 177 6.52 -5.77 -2.82
C GLU A 177 8.01 -6.02 -3.11
N TYR A 178 8.53 -7.20 -2.73
CA TYR A 178 9.91 -7.61 -2.98
C TYR A 178 10.29 -7.51 -4.46
N HIS A 179 9.49 -8.08 -5.36
CA HIS A 179 9.81 -8.09 -6.79
C HIS A 179 9.72 -6.70 -7.43
N GLY A 180 8.75 -5.89 -6.99
CA GLY A 180 8.50 -4.56 -7.52
C GLY A 180 8.20 -4.53 -9.04
N ILE A 181 8.10 -3.33 -9.60
CA ILE A 181 7.82 -3.11 -11.02
C ILE A 181 8.89 -2.23 -11.68
N GLY A 182 9.29 -2.57 -12.91
CA GLY A 182 10.25 -1.78 -13.67
C GLY A 182 9.68 -0.41 -14.06
N PHE A 183 10.54 0.60 -14.15
CA PHE A 183 10.13 1.97 -14.48
C PHE A 183 11.06 2.64 -15.51
N ASP A 184 10.50 3.21 -16.57
CA ASP A 184 11.23 3.95 -17.60
C ASP A 184 11.46 5.41 -17.18
N LYS A 185 12.65 5.66 -16.61
CA LYS A 185 13.12 6.99 -16.23
C LYS A 185 13.26 7.95 -17.42
N LYS A 186 13.59 7.44 -18.62
CA LYS A 186 13.80 8.28 -19.81
C LYS A 186 12.46 8.77 -20.34
N LEU A 187 11.48 7.88 -20.46
CA LEU A 187 10.12 8.23 -20.86
C LEU A 187 9.47 9.22 -19.88
N TRP A 188 9.67 9.02 -18.57
CA TRP A 188 9.22 9.99 -17.57
C TRP A 188 9.81 11.39 -17.80
N ARG A 189 11.13 11.47 -18.02
CA ARG A 189 11.82 12.74 -18.29
C ARG A 189 11.31 13.44 -19.55
N SER A 190 10.86 12.69 -20.57
CA SER A 190 10.22 13.30 -21.75
C SER A 190 8.80 13.80 -21.47
N TYR A 191 8.07 13.19 -20.53
CA TYR A 191 6.72 13.63 -20.17
C TYR A 191 6.71 14.87 -19.29
N VAL A 192 7.70 15.03 -18.38
CA VAL A 192 7.72 16.15 -17.42
C VAL A 192 7.58 17.53 -18.09
N PRO A 193 8.37 17.90 -19.11
CA PRO A 193 8.24 19.22 -19.76
C PRO A 193 6.86 19.45 -20.40
N ILE A 194 6.27 18.38 -20.97
CA ILE A 194 4.94 18.43 -21.59
C ILE A 194 3.88 18.69 -20.51
N LEU A 195 3.95 17.96 -19.40
CA LEU A 195 3.03 18.11 -18.27
C LEU A 195 3.15 19.50 -17.62
N GLU A 196 4.38 20.00 -17.42
CA GLU A 196 4.62 21.34 -16.87
C GLU A 196 4.09 22.44 -17.79
N LYS A 197 4.26 22.30 -19.11
CA LYS A 197 3.69 23.23 -20.08
C LYS A 197 2.16 23.22 -20.01
N LYS A 198 1.54 22.05 -20.03
CA LYS A 198 0.08 21.91 -19.96
C LYS A 198 -0.50 22.43 -18.64
N ARG A 199 0.17 22.17 -17.52
CA ARG A 199 -0.23 22.74 -16.21
C ARG A 199 -0.20 24.27 -16.26
N ARG A 200 0.91 24.85 -16.73
CA ARG A 200 1.05 26.32 -16.85
C ARG A 200 0.03 26.92 -17.82
N ASP A 201 -0.24 26.26 -18.94
CA ASP A 201 -1.24 26.72 -19.92
C ASP A 201 -2.65 26.70 -19.33
N ALA A 202 -3.01 25.65 -18.60
CA ALA A 202 -4.30 25.56 -17.90
C ALA A 202 -4.40 26.62 -16.79
N GLU A 203 -3.34 26.79 -16.00
CA GLU A 203 -3.28 27.79 -14.94
C GLU A 203 -3.47 29.21 -15.47
N ARG A 204 -2.75 29.59 -16.54
CA ARG A 204 -2.90 30.88 -17.21
C ARG A 204 -4.33 31.12 -17.70
N LYS A 205 -4.92 30.14 -18.39
CA LYS A 205 -6.31 30.24 -18.85
C LYS A 205 -7.29 30.45 -17.68
N VAL A 206 -7.09 29.78 -16.55
CA VAL A 206 -7.93 29.98 -15.35
C VAL A 206 -7.78 31.40 -14.82
N TRP A 207 -6.56 31.92 -14.72
CA TRP A 207 -6.33 33.30 -14.29
C TRP A 207 -6.99 34.31 -15.23
N ASP A 208 -6.87 34.13 -16.55
CA ASP A 208 -7.51 34.98 -17.55
C ASP A 208 -9.04 35.01 -17.37
N PHE A 209 -9.68 33.85 -17.20
CA PHE A 209 -11.12 33.79 -16.97
C PHE A 209 -11.55 34.45 -15.66
N LEU A 210 -10.73 34.31 -14.62
CA LEU A 210 -11.01 34.87 -13.30
C LEU A 210 -10.65 36.37 -13.20
N GLY A 211 -9.89 36.90 -14.16
CA GLY A 211 -9.47 38.31 -14.20
C GLY A 211 -8.23 38.60 -13.35
N PHE A 212 -7.38 37.59 -13.10
CA PHE A 212 -6.06 37.79 -12.47
C PHE A 212 -5.03 38.10 -13.56
N SER A 213 -4.27 39.19 -13.39
CA SER A 213 -3.19 39.56 -14.30
C SER A 213 -1.90 38.84 -13.91
N TYR A 214 -1.25 38.21 -14.88
CA TYR A 214 0.06 37.58 -14.72
C TYR A 214 1.16 38.62 -14.97
N CYS A 215 2.04 38.83 -14.00
CA CYS A 215 3.25 39.63 -14.15
C CYS A 215 4.44 38.67 -14.16
N ASP A 216 5.05 38.43 -15.33
CA ASP A 216 6.38 37.82 -15.42
C ASP A 216 7.39 38.81 -14.83
N ASN A 217 7.77 38.63 -13.57
CA ASN A 217 8.98 39.23 -13.04
C ASN A 217 10.19 38.43 -13.55
N LEU A 218 11.32 39.12 -13.78
CA LEU A 218 12.55 38.57 -14.37
C LEU A 218 13.12 37.32 -13.67
N PHE A 219 12.62 36.97 -12.48
CA PHE A 219 13.05 35.85 -11.66
C PHE A 219 12.07 34.66 -11.63
N GLY A 220 10.96 34.72 -12.37
CA GLY A 220 10.02 33.60 -12.53
C GLY A 220 9.14 33.28 -11.33
N GLU A 221 9.07 34.16 -10.32
CA GLU A 221 8.21 33.99 -9.14
C GLU A 221 6.96 34.89 -9.22
N SER A 222 5.83 34.33 -9.65
CA SER A 222 4.56 35.07 -9.78
C SER A 222 4.04 35.61 -8.43
N THR A 223 4.43 36.83 -8.09
CA THR A 223 3.89 37.61 -6.97
C THR A 223 2.54 38.19 -7.35
N GLY A 224 1.45 37.67 -6.77
CA GLY A 224 0.09 38.21 -6.91
C GLY A 224 -0.94 37.29 -7.59
N ALA A 225 -0.53 36.14 -8.12
CA ALA A 225 -1.43 35.20 -8.80
C ALA A 225 -2.17 34.26 -7.82
N LEU A 226 -3.43 33.94 -8.11
CA LEU A 226 -4.23 33.01 -7.33
C LEU A 226 -3.64 31.60 -7.38
N SER A 227 -3.14 31.08 -6.26
CA SER A 227 -2.71 29.68 -6.17
C SER A 227 -3.90 28.73 -6.34
N LEU A 228 -3.90 27.97 -7.43
CA LEU A 228 -4.96 27.00 -7.76
C LEU A 228 -4.89 25.72 -6.91
N THR A 229 -3.84 25.54 -6.10
CA THR A 229 -3.76 24.48 -5.10
C THR A 229 -4.55 24.83 -3.83
N CYS A 230 -4.82 26.12 -3.59
CA CYS A 230 -5.58 26.60 -2.44
C CYS A 230 -7.08 26.64 -2.75
N GLY A 231 -7.78 25.52 -2.51
CA GLY A 231 -9.19 25.36 -2.88
C GLY A 231 -10.14 26.44 -2.33
N SER A 232 -9.93 26.93 -1.11
CA SER A 232 -10.79 27.97 -0.51
C SER A 232 -10.73 29.30 -1.29
N LYS A 233 -9.53 29.74 -1.67
CA LYS A 233 -9.35 30.95 -2.48
C LYS A 233 -9.92 30.80 -3.89
N VAL A 234 -9.81 29.60 -4.47
CA VAL A 234 -10.42 29.29 -5.78
C VAL A 234 -11.95 29.35 -5.71
N LEU A 235 -12.56 28.79 -4.67
CA LEU A 235 -14.01 28.86 -4.46
C LEU A 235 -14.51 30.30 -4.30
N GLU A 236 -13.78 31.14 -3.58
CA GLU A 236 -14.11 32.56 -3.46
C GLU A 236 -14.09 33.27 -4.83
N ALA A 237 -13.04 33.03 -5.63
CA ALA A 237 -12.91 33.61 -6.97
C ALA A 237 -14.00 33.10 -7.93
N LEU A 238 -14.35 31.81 -7.87
CA LEU A 238 -15.45 31.22 -8.64
C LEU A 238 -16.81 31.82 -8.24
N SER A 239 -17.03 32.05 -6.95
CA SER A 239 -18.27 32.67 -6.44
C SER A 239 -18.47 34.07 -7.01
N LYS A 240 -17.40 34.88 -7.13
CA LYS A 240 -17.43 36.21 -7.78
C LYS A 240 -17.82 36.15 -9.27
N LYS A 241 -17.57 35.02 -9.94
CA LYS A 241 -18.00 34.76 -11.33
C LYS A 241 -19.38 34.06 -11.42
N GLY A 242 -20.09 33.95 -10.29
CA GLY A 242 -21.41 33.33 -10.21
C GLY A 242 -21.38 31.81 -10.36
N ILE A 243 -20.27 31.17 -9.98
CA ILE A 243 -20.11 29.71 -9.87
C ILE A 243 -20.06 29.38 -8.36
N LYS A 244 -21.17 28.87 -7.82
CA LYS A 244 -21.27 28.48 -6.41
C LYS A 244 -21.08 26.98 -6.29
N LEU A 245 -20.04 26.56 -5.59
CA LEU A 245 -19.72 25.16 -5.31
C LEU A 245 -19.52 24.98 -3.81
N ASN A 246 -19.90 23.82 -3.29
CA ASN A 246 -19.78 23.50 -1.87
C ASN A 246 -18.35 23.10 -1.49
N ASP A 247 -17.61 22.47 -2.41
CA ASP A 247 -16.23 22.08 -2.22
C ASP A 247 -15.42 22.18 -3.52
N TYR A 248 -14.10 22.03 -3.38
CA TYR A 248 -13.15 22.04 -4.49
C TYR A 248 -12.76 20.62 -4.93
N LYS A 249 -13.59 19.60 -4.68
CA LYS A 249 -13.30 18.23 -5.09
C LYS A 249 -13.49 18.05 -6.60
N SER A 250 -12.78 17.10 -7.18
CA SER A 250 -12.82 16.87 -8.62
C SER A 250 -14.19 16.36 -9.08
N GLU A 251 -14.90 15.63 -8.20
CA GLU A 251 -16.25 15.10 -8.40
C GLU A 251 -17.27 16.24 -8.53
N THR A 252 -17.26 17.18 -7.58
CA THR A 252 -18.15 18.37 -7.57
C THR A 252 -17.93 19.27 -8.79
N LEU A 253 -16.66 19.45 -9.18
CA LEU A 253 -16.30 20.20 -10.39
C LEU A 253 -16.80 19.49 -11.66
N GLN A 254 -16.66 18.16 -11.74
CA GLN A 254 -17.18 17.38 -12.87
C GLN A 254 -18.71 17.47 -12.97
N GLU A 255 -19.41 17.32 -11.86
CA GLU A 255 -20.88 17.45 -11.82
C GLU A 255 -21.33 18.82 -12.32
N TYR A 256 -20.67 19.91 -11.88
CA TYR A 256 -20.97 21.25 -12.35
C TYR A 256 -20.76 21.39 -13.86
N PHE A 257 -19.66 20.82 -14.39
CA PHE A 257 -19.36 20.82 -15.82
C PHE A 257 -20.45 20.11 -16.62
N TYR A 258 -20.89 18.92 -16.19
CA TYR A 258 -21.95 18.16 -16.86
C TYR A 258 -23.30 18.87 -16.87
N ARG A 259 -23.60 19.66 -15.84
CA ARG A 259 -24.83 20.48 -15.78
C ARG A 259 -24.77 21.73 -16.65
N ASN A 260 -23.57 22.18 -17.04
CA ASN A 260 -23.37 23.45 -17.76
C ASN A 260 -22.46 23.30 -18.99
N PRO A 261 -22.67 22.30 -19.88
CA PRO A 261 -21.80 22.05 -21.00
C PRO A 261 -21.79 23.25 -21.96
N GLY A 262 -20.63 23.57 -22.54
CA GLY A 262 -20.49 24.62 -23.55
C GLY A 262 -20.53 26.07 -23.03
N SER A 263 -21.05 26.31 -21.82
CA SER A 263 -21.09 27.64 -21.20
C SER A 263 -19.70 28.16 -20.81
N LEU A 264 -19.53 29.49 -20.69
CA LEU A 264 -18.28 30.08 -20.20
C LEU A 264 -17.92 29.56 -18.80
N LYS A 265 -18.92 29.40 -17.92
CA LYS A 265 -18.75 28.84 -16.58
C LYS A 265 -18.28 27.38 -16.61
N GLY A 266 -18.86 26.58 -17.50
CA GLY A 266 -18.43 25.21 -17.75
C GLY A 266 -16.99 25.14 -18.25
N ARG A 267 -16.58 26.04 -19.16
CA ARG A 267 -15.19 26.13 -19.65
C ARG A 267 -14.20 26.46 -18.53
N ILE A 268 -14.55 27.37 -17.61
CA ILE A 268 -13.72 27.69 -16.43
C ILE A 268 -13.49 26.44 -15.59
N VAL A 269 -14.57 25.74 -15.24
CA VAL A 269 -14.50 24.54 -14.40
C VAL A 269 -13.76 23.40 -15.10
N SER A 270 -13.97 23.21 -16.40
CA SER A 270 -13.20 22.24 -17.20
C SER A 270 -11.70 22.55 -17.19
N THR A 271 -11.32 23.82 -17.32
CA THR A 271 -9.90 24.22 -17.31
C THR A 271 -9.27 24.00 -15.93
N ILE A 272 -10.02 24.21 -14.84
CA ILE A 272 -9.60 23.87 -13.48
C ILE A 272 -9.41 22.35 -13.34
N LEU A 273 -10.33 21.54 -13.88
CA LEU A 273 -10.19 20.09 -13.89
C LEU A 273 -8.93 19.63 -14.62
N ASP A 274 -8.60 20.26 -15.75
CA ASP A 274 -7.36 20.01 -16.48
C ASP A 274 -6.13 20.40 -15.65
N TYR A 275 -6.12 21.60 -15.04
CA TYR A 275 -5.06 22.00 -14.11
C TYR A 275 -4.83 20.97 -13.00
N LYS A 276 -5.90 20.58 -12.28
CA LYS A 276 -5.81 19.60 -11.18
C LYS A 276 -5.33 18.25 -11.67
N ARG A 277 -5.67 17.86 -12.90
CA ARG A 277 -5.18 16.61 -13.52
C ARG A 277 -3.67 16.67 -13.77
N TRP A 278 -3.19 17.76 -14.38
CA TRP A 278 -1.76 17.93 -14.67
C TRP A 278 -0.92 18.08 -13.42
N ASP A 279 -1.43 18.83 -12.44
CA ASP A 279 -0.79 18.99 -11.14
C ASP A 279 -0.73 17.66 -10.38
N LYS A 280 -1.82 16.88 -10.37
CA LYS A 280 -1.82 15.52 -9.82
C LYS A 280 -0.77 14.66 -10.50
N ALA A 281 -0.68 14.67 -11.83
CA ALA A 281 0.29 13.88 -12.58
C ALA A 281 1.74 14.21 -12.22
N LEU A 282 2.08 15.50 -12.12
CA LEU A 282 3.40 15.96 -11.68
C LEU A 282 3.67 15.60 -10.21
N GLY A 283 2.64 15.68 -9.36
CA GLY A 283 2.72 15.40 -7.93
C GLY A 283 3.09 13.95 -7.59
N TRP A 284 2.88 12.99 -8.50
CA TRP A 284 3.31 11.59 -8.26
C TRP A 284 4.82 11.45 -8.13
N ASN A 285 5.60 12.24 -8.87
CA ASN A 285 7.06 12.18 -8.91
C ASN A 285 7.60 10.73 -8.77
N TYR A 286 7.15 9.83 -9.66
CA TYR A 286 7.49 8.41 -9.63
C TYR A 286 8.99 8.11 -9.43
N PRO A 287 9.94 8.90 -10.01
CA PRO A 287 11.36 8.67 -9.76
C PRO A 287 11.80 8.67 -8.31
N LYS A 288 11.09 9.39 -7.42
CA LYS A 288 11.38 9.40 -5.97
C LYS A 288 11.18 8.03 -5.32
N TYR A 289 10.31 7.20 -5.90
CA TYR A 289 9.96 5.87 -5.38
C TYR A 289 10.78 4.73 -5.98
N ILE A 290 11.79 5.05 -6.79
CA ILE A 290 12.65 4.03 -7.39
C ILE A 290 13.73 3.66 -6.37
N GLU A 291 13.77 2.38 -6.00
CA GLU A 291 14.84 1.79 -5.20
C GLU A 291 16.15 1.82 -6.01
N PRO A 292 17.18 2.55 -5.55
CA PRO A 292 18.43 2.68 -6.31
C PRO A 292 19.11 1.35 -6.63
N LYS A 293 19.05 0.36 -5.71
CA LYS A 293 19.72 -0.93 -5.90
C LYS A 293 19.08 -1.80 -6.98
N THR A 294 17.76 -1.76 -7.12
CA THR A 294 17.02 -2.57 -8.10
C THR A 294 16.69 -1.81 -9.38
N GLY A 295 16.61 -0.48 -9.31
CA GLY A 295 16.08 0.36 -10.38
C GLY A 295 14.56 0.22 -10.58
N ARG A 296 13.84 -0.38 -9.61
CA ARG A 296 12.41 -0.70 -9.67
C ARG A 296 11.62 0.08 -8.62
N ILE A 297 10.31 0.14 -8.78
CA ILE A 297 9.38 0.69 -7.78
C ILE A 297 8.82 -0.45 -6.94
N HIS A 298 8.98 -0.35 -5.61
CA HIS A 298 8.50 -1.33 -4.64
C HIS A 298 7.37 -0.71 -3.81
N SER A 299 6.15 -0.73 -4.35
CA SER A 299 4.95 -0.25 -3.64
C SER A 299 4.62 -1.16 -2.47
N SER A 300 4.17 -0.57 -1.36
CA SER A 300 3.62 -1.36 -0.25
C SER A 300 2.20 -1.77 -0.53
N PHE A 301 1.94 -3.08 -0.48
CA PHE A 301 0.61 -3.66 -0.62
C PHE A 301 0.10 -4.13 0.73
N ASN A 302 -1.16 -3.83 1.03
CA ASN A 302 -1.80 -4.25 2.27
C ASN A 302 -3.19 -4.82 1.91
N SER A 303 -3.33 -6.14 1.98
CA SER A 303 -4.58 -6.86 1.73
C SER A 303 -5.67 -6.51 2.75
N GLN A 304 -5.28 -6.20 3.98
CA GLN A 304 -6.21 -5.92 5.09
C GLN A 304 -6.34 -4.42 5.38
N GLY A 305 -5.98 -3.55 4.42
CA GLY A 305 -5.96 -2.10 4.63
C GLY A 305 -7.34 -1.45 4.56
N THR A 306 -8.28 -2.08 3.87
CA THR A 306 -9.64 -1.55 3.66
C THR A 306 -10.65 -2.38 4.44
N ALA A 307 -11.78 -1.77 4.83
CA ALA A 307 -12.85 -2.48 5.55
C ALA A 307 -13.45 -3.66 4.75
N THR A 308 -13.31 -3.63 3.43
CA THR A 308 -13.78 -4.68 2.51
C THR A 308 -12.68 -5.69 2.15
N PHE A 309 -11.50 -5.61 2.77
CA PHE A 309 -10.34 -6.49 2.49
C PHE A 309 -9.85 -6.44 1.03
N ARG A 310 -10.19 -5.37 0.30
CA ARG A 310 -9.49 -5.06 -0.94
C ARG A 310 -8.08 -4.62 -0.60
N PHE A 311 -7.13 -5.07 -1.43
CA PHE A 311 -5.78 -4.52 -1.41
C PHE A 311 -5.82 -3.00 -1.44
N SER A 312 -4.91 -2.42 -0.68
CA SER A 312 -4.50 -1.03 -0.81
C SER A 312 -3.05 -0.99 -1.23
N SER A 313 -2.65 0.09 -1.90
CA SER A 313 -1.25 0.32 -2.25
C SER A 313 -0.79 1.71 -1.84
N SER A 314 0.46 1.83 -1.39
CA SER A 314 1.03 3.10 -0.94
C SER A 314 2.54 3.18 -1.18
N LYS A 315 3.06 4.42 -1.19
CA LYS A 315 4.48 4.74 -1.39
C LYS A 315 5.12 4.04 -2.62
N PRO A 316 4.59 4.20 -3.85
CA PRO A 316 3.43 5.00 -4.27
C PRO A 316 2.18 4.13 -4.48
N ASN A 317 1.00 4.73 -4.62
CA ASN A 317 -0.24 3.96 -4.84
C ASN A 317 -0.33 3.41 -6.29
N LEU A 318 0.14 2.20 -6.55
CA LEU A 318 0.08 1.61 -7.89
C LEU A 318 -1.32 1.17 -8.35
N GLN A 319 -2.34 1.22 -7.48
CA GLN A 319 -3.73 0.98 -7.89
C GLN A 319 -4.36 2.19 -8.57
N GLN A 320 -3.89 3.40 -8.25
CA GLN A 320 -4.44 4.65 -8.76
C GLN A 320 -3.49 5.38 -9.73
N VAL A 321 -2.85 4.64 -10.63
CA VAL A 321 -2.04 5.23 -11.71
C VAL A 321 -2.88 6.24 -12.49
N VAL A 322 -2.29 7.39 -12.79
CA VAL A 322 -2.96 8.46 -13.52
C VAL A 322 -3.46 7.93 -14.87
N LYS A 323 -4.73 8.19 -15.17
CA LYS A 323 -5.37 7.72 -16.42
C LYS A 323 -4.64 8.31 -17.63
N PRO A 324 -4.58 7.56 -18.76
CA PRO A 324 -4.04 8.09 -20.00
C PRO A 324 -4.77 9.36 -20.44
N TYR A 325 -4.07 10.29 -21.07
CA TYR A 325 -4.67 11.47 -21.68
C TYR A 325 -3.84 11.98 -22.84
N GLU A 326 -4.52 12.23 -23.98
CA GLU A 326 -3.87 12.54 -25.25
C GLU A 326 -2.71 11.56 -25.50
N ASP A 327 -1.50 12.08 -25.72
CA ASP A 327 -0.31 11.28 -26.02
C ASP A 327 0.41 10.74 -24.77
N ILE A 328 -0.09 11.06 -23.57
CA ILE A 328 0.57 10.66 -22.31
C ILE A 328 -0.17 9.49 -21.70
N ASN A 329 0.45 8.31 -21.79
CA ASN A 329 0.01 7.13 -21.07
C ASN A 329 0.99 6.78 -19.96
N PHE A 330 0.62 7.06 -18.70
CA PHE A 330 1.45 6.75 -17.53
C PHE A 330 1.65 5.25 -17.33
N ARG A 331 0.79 4.39 -17.88
CA ARG A 331 1.00 2.94 -17.81
C ARG A 331 2.23 2.49 -18.60
N HIS A 332 2.60 3.21 -19.66
CA HIS A 332 3.81 2.92 -20.46
C HIS A 332 5.11 3.24 -19.71
N LEU A 333 5.04 3.98 -18.59
CA LEU A 333 6.19 4.19 -17.73
C LEU A 333 6.60 2.92 -17.01
N PHE A 334 5.68 1.97 -16.83
CA PHE A 334 5.99 0.68 -16.24
C PHE A 334 6.46 -0.27 -17.32
N VAL A 335 7.60 -0.93 -17.07
CA VAL A 335 8.26 -1.80 -18.05
C VAL A 335 8.53 -3.18 -17.46
N ALA A 336 8.38 -4.20 -18.31
CA ALA A 336 8.73 -5.56 -17.96
C ALA A 336 10.26 -5.69 -17.83
N SER A 337 10.72 -6.69 -17.07
CA SER A 337 12.15 -7.00 -16.98
C SER A 337 12.69 -7.46 -18.35
N PRO A 338 14.00 -7.31 -18.61
CA PRO A 338 14.60 -7.77 -19.87
C PRO A 338 14.24 -9.22 -20.21
N GLY A 339 13.83 -9.45 -21.46
CA GLY A 339 13.39 -10.76 -21.94
C GLY A 339 12.01 -11.22 -21.45
N LYS A 340 11.25 -10.36 -20.75
CA LYS A 340 9.89 -10.66 -20.27
C LYS A 340 8.86 -9.71 -20.87
N VAL A 341 7.60 -10.12 -20.79
CA VAL A 341 6.42 -9.32 -21.17
C VAL A 341 5.47 -9.22 -19.98
N PHE A 342 4.60 -8.21 -19.98
CA PHE A 342 3.48 -8.18 -19.05
C PHE A 342 2.35 -9.08 -19.55
N VAL A 343 1.76 -9.84 -18.63
CA VAL A 343 0.54 -10.62 -18.85
C VAL A 343 -0.51 -10.04 -17.94
N GLY A 344 -1.62 -9.57 -18.52
CA GLY A 344 -2.76 -9.05 -17.79
C GLY A 344 -3.87 -10.10 -17.73
N GLY A 345 -4.44 -10.30 -16.54
CA GLY A 345 -5.69 -11.01 -16.33
C GLY A 345 -6.63 -10.11 -15.54
N ASP A 346 -7.87 -9.98 -15.99
CA ASP A 346 -8.90 -9.19 -15.33
C ASP A 346 -10.18 -10.02 -15.18
N TYR A 347 -10.81 -9.96 -14.01
CA TYR A 347 -12.07 -10.63 -13.80
C TYR A 347 -13.20 -9.76 -14.35
N SER A 348 -13.71 -10.16 -15.51
CA SER A 348 -14.78 -9.45 -16.21
C SER A 348 -16.02 -9.34 -15.33
N GLN A 349 -16.28 -8.13 -14.82
CA GLN A 349 -17.46 -7.78 -14.01
C GLN A 349 -17.70 -8.71 -12.80
N ILE A 350 -16.63 -9.08 -12.08
CA ILE A 350 -16.71 -10.03 -10.96
C ILE A 350 -17.80 -9.67 -9.93
N GLU A 351 -17.96 -8.40 -9.62
CA GLU A 351 -18.94 -7.94 -8.63
C GLU A 351 -20.39 -8.21 -9.08
N LEU A 352 -20.69 -8.02 -10.37
CA LEU A 352 -22.01 -8.31 -10.93
C LEU A 352 -22.25 -9.81 -11.06
N ARG A 353 -21.21 -10.60 -11.33
CA ARG A 353 -21.31 -12.07 -11.38
C ARG A 353 -21.59 -12.65 -10.00
N ILE A 354 -20.91 -12.16 -8.97
CA ILE A 354 -21.19 -12.52 -7.58
C ILE A 354 -22.62 -12.10 -7.21
N LEU A 355 -23.05 -10.90 -7.59
CA LEU A 355 -24.42 -10.45 -7.34
C LEU A 355 -25.45 -11.38 -8.00
N ALA A 356 -25.25 -11.76 -9.26
CA ALA A 356 -26.15 -12.65 -9.98
C ALA A 356 -26.27 -14.03 -9.31
N ASP A 357 -25.15 -14.57 -8.82
CA ASP A 357 -25.11 -15.84 -8.09
C ASP A 357 -25.84 -15.72 -6.74
N LEU A 358 -25.61 -14.64 -5.99
CA LEU A 358 -26.25 -14.39 -4.70
C LEU A 358 -27.76 -14.14 -4.80
N THR A 359 -28.23 -13.43 -5.83
CA THR A 359 -29.66 -13.14 -6.00
C THR A 359 -30.41 -14.24 -6.73
N GLY A 360 -29.72 -15.12 -7.47
CA GLY A 360 -30.33 -16.13 -8.32
C GLY A 360 -31.12 -15.55 -9.50
N GLU A 361 -30.86 -14.29 -9.88
CA GLU A 361 -31.68 -13.61 -10.88
C GLU A 361 -31.34 -14.06 -12.29
N GLN A 362 -32.29 -14.81 -12.88
CA GLN A 362 -32.09 -15.53 -14.14
C GLN A 362 -31.66 -14.63 -15.29
N HIS A 363 -32.15 -13.38 -15.35
CA HIS A 363 -31.76 -12.44 -16.39
C HIS A 363 -30.24 -12.18 -16.39
N TYR A 364 -29.64 -11.95 -15.22
CA TYR A 364 -28.19 -11.73 -15.12
C TYR A 364 -27.41 -13.02 -15.40
N ILE A 365 -27.86 -14.16 -14.86
CA ILE A 365 -27.23 -15.47 -15.08
C ILE A 365 -27.21 -15.81 -16.57
N ASP A 366 -28.33 -15.64 -17.25
CA ASP A 366 -28.47 -15.86 -18.69
C ASP A 366 -27.55 -14.94 -19.50
N SER A 367 -27.50 -13.65 -19.17
CA SER A 367 -26.63 -12.69 -19.87
C SER A 367 -25.16 -13.12 -19.78
N PHE A 368 -24.72 -13.45 -18.57
CA PHE A 368 -23.33 -13.87 -18.34
C PHE A 368 -22.99 -15.23 -18.95
N THR A 369 -23.94 -16.17 -18.99
CA THR A 369 -23.74 -17.51 -19.59
C THR A 369 -23.72 -17.45 -21.12
N LYS A 370 -24.53 -16.58 -21.71
CA LYS A 370 -24.60 -16.36 -23.16
C LYS A 370 -23.49 -15.42 -23.68
N GLY A 371 -22.76 -14.77 -22.78
CA GLY A 371 -21.68 -13.84 -23.11
C GLY A 371 -22.17 -12.49 -23.67
N THR A 372 -23.39 -12.10 -23.32
CA THR A 372 -24.06 -10.87 -23.77
C THR A 372 -23.97 -9.75 -22.74
#